data_AF-A0A346XYY8-F1
#
_entry.id   AF-A0A346XYY8-F1
#
_cell.length_a   1.000
_cell.length_b   1.000
_cell.length_c   1.000
_cell.angle_alpha   90.00
_cell.angle_beta   90.00
_cell.angle_gamma   90.00
#
_symmetry.space_group_name_H-M   'P 1'
#
loop_
_entity.id
_entity.type
_entity.pdbx_description
1 polymer ?
#
loop_
_entity_poly.entity_id
_entity_poly.type
_entity_poly.pdbx_seq_one_letter_code
_entity_poly.pdbx_strand_id
1 'polypeptide(L)'
;MPPRLVQTVPAPVPAVPSAPLGGASRNAAGEIVVTTRSGSTYHVAGDLVRREHDDGNTESYTLIDLGEQRLRYTDGERVFVSSAVVSRRAA
;
A
#
# COMPACT_ATOMS: atom_id res chain seq x y z
N MET A 1 -63.11 1.89 16.84
CA MET A 1 -62.70 2.36 15.49
C MET A 1 -61.17 2.55 15.49
N PRO A 2 -60.45 2.17 14.42
CA PRO A 2 -58.99 2.08 14.37
C PRO A 2 -58.33 3.45 14.02
N PRO A 3 -56.99 3.56 14.04
CA PRO A 3 -56.28 3.43 12.77
C PRO A 3 -55.01 2.56 12.83
N ARG A 4 -54.76 1.86 11.72
CA ARG A 4 -53.53 1.09 11.45
C ARG A 4 -52.36 2.06 11.27
N LEU A 5 -51.30 1.91 12.06
CA LEU A 5 -50.01 2.51 11.74
C LEU A 5 -49.27 1.59 10.76
N VAL A 6 -49.17 2.06 9.53
CA VAL A 6 -48.25 1.57 8.52
C VAL A 6 -46.83 1.84 9.06
N GLN A 7 -46.00 0.83 9.18
CA GLN A 7 -44.55 1.04 9.33
C GLN A 7 -43.83 0.13 8.35
N THR A 8 -43.78 0.69 7.14
CA THR A 8 -42.69 0.67 6.17
C THR A 8 -41.56 -0.31 6.51
N VAL A 9 -41.51 -1.40 5.74
CA VAL A 9 -40.29 -2.19 5.52
C VAL A 9 -39.19 -1.22 5.11
N PRO A 10 -38.05 -1.12 5.84
CA PRO A 10 -36.92 -0.37 5.32
C PRO A 10 -36.46 -1.06 4.03
N ALA A 11 -36.41 -0.26 2.97
CA ALA A 11 -35.98 -0.65 1.62
C ALA A 11 -34.69 -1.48 1.66
N PRO A 12 -34.47 -2.39 0.69
CA PRO A 12 -33.15 -3.01 0.54
C PRO A 12 -32.12 -1.89 0.50
N VAL A 13 -31.16 -1.94 1.42
CA VAL A 13 -29.97 -1.10 1.37
C VAL A 13 -29.48 -1.10 -0.08
N PRO A 14 -29.22 0.06 -0.70
CA PRO A 14 -28.65 0.06 -2.03
C PRO A 14 -27.37 -0.76 -1.91
N ALA A 15 -27.32 -1.87 -2.65
CA ALA A 15 -26.06 -2.56 -2.87
C ALA A 15 -25.10 -1.46 -3.30
N VAL A 16 -24.13 -1.15 -2.44
CA VAL A 16 -22.98 -0.35 -2.83
C VAL A 16 -22.59 -0.87 -4.20
N PRO A 17 -22.50 -0.02 -5.23
CA PRO A 17 -22.01 -0.49 -6.50
C PRO A 17 -20.70 -1.18 -6.14
N SER A 18 -20.63 -2.49 -6.37
CA SER A 18 -19.37 -3.17 -6.56
C SER A 18 -18.78 -2.40 -7.71
N ALA A 19 -18.05 -1.34 -7.39
CA ALA A 19 -17.28 -0.62 -8.36
C ALA A 19 -16.53 -1.73 -9.07
N PRO A 20 -16.53 -1.78 -10.42
CA PRO A 20 -15.39 -2.42 -11.01
C PRO A 20 -14.21 -1.75 -10.32
N LEU A 21 -13.31 -2.51 -9.70
CA LEU A 21 -11.98 -1.98 -9.40
C LEU A 21 -11.30 -1.73 -10.76
N GLY A 22 -11.88 -0.82 -11.54
CA GLY A 22 -11.30 -0.12 -12.67
C GLY A 22 -10.23 0.78 -12.07
N GLY A 23 -9.11 0.14 -11.79
CA GLY A 23 -7.92 0.72 -11.20
C GLY A 23 -6.68 -0.16 -11.40
N ALA A 24 -6.81 -1.34 -12.01
CA ALA A 24 -5.67 -2.14 -12.50
C ALA A 24 -5.02 -1.52 -13.76
N SER A 25 -5.02 -0.19 -13.86
CA SER A 25 -4.19 0.55 -14.81
C SER A 25 -3.70 1.83 -14.13
N ARG A 26 -2.86 1.65 -13.12
CA ARG A 26 -1.97 2.72 -12.65
C ARG A 26 -0.58 2.12 -12.43
N ASN A 27 0.09 1.93 -13.56
CA ASN A 27 1.48 1.51 -13.70
C ASN A 27 1.73 0.03 -13.34
N ALA A 28 2.06 -0.76 -14.36
CA ALA A 28 3.16 -1.71 -14.20
C ALA A 28 4.46 -0.91 -13.99
N ALA A 29 4.55 -0.13 -12.91
CA ALA A 29 5.81 0.37 -12.42
C ALA A 29 6.47 -0.89 -11.88
N GLY A 30 7.40 -1.45 -12.67
CA GLY A 30 8.11 -2.67 -12.30
C GLY A 30 8.53 -2.60 -10.84
N GLU A 31 8.29 -3.69 -10.10
CA GLU A 31 8.74 -3.75 -8.71
C GLU A 31 10.26 -3.59 -8.70
N ILE A 32 10.78 -2.72 -7.84
CA ILE A 32 12.21 -2.52 -7.66
C ILE A 32 12.60 -3.12 -6.32
N VAL A 33 13.45 -4.13 -6.37
CA VAL A 33 14.09 -4.69 -5.18
C VAL A 33 15.33 -3.87 -4.86
N VAL A 34 15.32 -3.27 -3.68
CA VAL A 34 16.36 -2.41 -3.13
C VAL A 34 16.99 -3.11 -1.94
N THR A 35 18.27 -3.43 -2.04
CA THR A 35 19.05 -3.96 -0.92
C THR A 35 19.87 -2.82 -0.33
N THR A 36 19.82 -2.68 0.99
CA THR A 36 20.55 -1.65 1.71
C THR A 36 21.77 -2.21 2.44
N ARG A 37 22.72 -1.36 2.81
CA ARG A 37 23.94 -1.73 3.53
C ARG A 37 23.68 -2.41 4.87
N SER A 38 22.53 -2.13 5.49
CA SER A 38 22.09 -2.81 6.71
C SER A 38 21.67 -4.27 6.48
N GLY A 39 21.64 -4.74 5.23
CA GLY A 39 21.17 -6.08 4.86
C GLY A 39 19.66 -6.17 4.64
N SER A 40 18.89 -5.11 4.92
CA SER A 40 17.44 -5.11 4.68
C SER A 40 17.11 -5.00 3.19
N THR A 41 16.14 -5.80 2.76
CA THR A 41 15.59 -5.83 1.41
C THR A 41 14.24 -5.12 1.40
N TYR A 42 14.07 -4.20 0.45
CA TYR A 42 12.87 -3.41 0.24
C TYR A 42 12.33 -3.65 -1.16
N HIS A 43 11.06 -3.97 -1.29
CA HIS A 43 10.35 -4.10 -2.56
C HIS A 43 9.55 -2.83 -2.79
N VAL A 44 9.89 -2.09 -3.83
CA VAL A 44 9.28 -0.80 -4.15
C VAL A 44 8.42 -0.96 -5.39
N ALA A 45 7.10 -0.89 -5.24
CA ALA A 45 6.13 -1.02 -6.33
C ALA A 45 5.35 0.29 -6.46
N GLY A 46 5.80 1.18 -7.36
CA GLY A 46 5.27 2.54 -7.47
C GLY A 46 5.50 3.33 -6.18
N ASP A 47 4.41 3.70 -5.50
CA ASP A 47 4.45 4.41 -4.20
C ASP A 47 4.43 3.47 -2.99
N LEU A 48 4.41 2.15 -3.17
CA LEU A 48 4.42 1.18 -2.08
C LEU A 48 5.83 0.67 -1.82
N VAL A 49 6.28 0.69 -0.57
CA VAL A 49 7.52 0.06 -0.12
C VAL A 49 7.18 -1.08 0.82
N ARG A 50 7.63 -2.29 0.52
CA ARG A 50 7.55 -3.43 1.45
C ARG A 50 8.94 -3.75 1.96
N ARG A 51 9.09 -3.81 3.27
CA ARG A 51 10.33 -4.25 3.91
C ARG A 51 10.14 -5.67 4.41
N GLU A 52 10.99 -6.58 3.94
CA GLU A 52 11.03 -7.95 4.47
C GLU A 52 12.01 -8.00 5.65
N HIS A 53 11.57 -8.64 6.73
CA HIS A 53 12.37 -8.87 7.93
C HIS A 53 12.80 -10.34 7.98
N ASP A 54 13.93 -10.61 8.64
CA ASP A 54 14.47 -11.97 8.80
C ASP A 54 13.50 -12.95 9.50
N ASP A 55 12.54 -12.44 10.27
CA ASP A 55 11.49 -13.23 10.93
C ASP A 55 10.34 -13.64 9.96
N GLY A 56 10.43 -13.24 8.69
CA GLY A 56 9.38 -13.45 7.69
C GLY A 56 8.22 -12.44 7.77
N ASN A 57 8.29 -11.48 8.70
CA ASN A 57 7.34 -10.37 8.74
C ASN A 57 7.60 -9.39 7.60
N THR A 58 6.52 -8.88 7.00
CA THR A 58 6.59 -7.86 5.95
C THR A 58 5.88 -6.60 6.41
N GLU A 59 6.63 -5.51 6.50
CA GLU A 59 6.07 -4.19 6.80
C GLU A 59 5.85 -3.40 5.51
N SER A 60 4.71 -2.71 5.39
CA SER A 60 4.37 -1.89 4.24
C SER A 60 4.41 -0.41 4.61
N TYR A 61 5.08 0.38 3.79
CA TYR A 61 5.27 1.81 3.92
C TYR A 61 4.94 2.51 2.61
N THR A 62 4.75 3.82 2.67
CA THR A 62 4.59 4.66 1.48
C THR A 62 5.96 5.20 1.07
N LEU A 63 6.31 5.04 -0.20
CA LEU A 63 7.50 5.64 -0.79
C LEU A 63 7.33 7.15 -0.81
N ILE A 64 8.33 7.87 -0.33
CA ILE A 64 8.44 9.32 -0.52
C ILE A 64 9.40 9.61 -1.66
N ASP A 65 10.56 8.97 -1.64
CA ASP A 65 11.62 9.20 -2.61
C ASP A 65 12.53 7.97 -2.70
N LEU A 66 12.77 7.50 -3.94
CA LEU A 66 13.76 6.46 -4.23
C LEU A 66 15.01 7.13 -4.80
N GLY A 67 15.83 7.67 -3.91
CA GLY A 67 17.12 8.23 -4.28
C GLY A 67 18.12 7.15 -4.71
N GLU A 68 19.16 7.55 -5.44
CA GLU A 68 20.22 6.62 -5.89
C GLU A 68 21.01 6.00 -4.74
N GLN A 69 21.10 6.72 -3.62
CA GLN A 69 21.88 6.31 -2.46
C GLN A 69 21.03 5.91 -1.26
N ARG A 70 19.79 6.38 -1.15
CA ARG A 70 18.92 6.14 0.02
C ARG A 70 17.46 6.11 -0.38
N LEU A 71 16.70 5.23 0.26
CA LEU A 71 15.26 5.15 0.18
C LEU A 71 14.63 5.99 1.29
N ARG A 72 13.66 6.84 0.97
CA ARG A 72 12.86 7.60 1.94
C ARG A 72 11.43 7.09 1.88
N TYR A 73 10.89 6.69 3.02
CA TYR A 73 9.56 6.10 3.13
C TYR A 73 8.90 6.54 4.44
N THR A 74 7.58 6.39 4.53
CA THR A 74 6.80 6.79 5.71
C THR A 74 5.76 5.74 6.06
N ASP A 75 5.49 5.58 7.35
CA ASP A 75 4.33 4.80 7.83
C ASP A 75 3.03 5.62 7.85
N GLY A 76 3.14 6.95 7.64
CA GLY A 76 2.03 7.90 7.77
C GLY A 76 2.20 8.83 8.97
N GLU A 77 2.83 8.37 10.05
CA GLU A 77 3.18 9.21 11.19
C GLU A 77 4.63 9.70 11.16
N ARG A 78 5.58 8.88 10.67
CA ARG A 78 7.01 9.20 10.71
C ARG A 78 7.68 8.93 9.36
N VAL A 79 8.62 9.83 9.03
CA VAL A 79 9.48 9.64 7.85
C VAL A 79 10.74 8.88 8.26
N PHE A 80 10.98 7.77 7.58
CA PHE A 80 12.17 6.94 7.69
C PHE A 80 13.08 7.13 6.49
N VAL A 81 14.37 7.00 6.74
CA VAL A 81 15.40 7.02 5.70
C VAL A 81 16.22 5.74 5.86
N SER A 82 16.31 4.97 4.78
CA SER A 82 17.10 3.76 4.80
C SER A 82 18.58 4.06 4.91
N SER A 83 19.33 3.02 5.31
CA SER A 83 20.78 2.97 5.08
C SER A 83 21.11 3.07 3.59
N ALA A 84 22.39 3.30 3.29
CA ALA A 84 22.88 3.40 1.92
C ALA A 84 22.40 2.20 1.07
N VAL A 85 21.80 2.48 -0.08
CA VAL A 85 21.42 1.48 -1.08
C VAL A 85 22.68 0.90 -1.67
N VAL A 86 22.84 -0.41 -1.60
CA VAL A 86 23.98 -1.14 -2.18
C VAL A 86 23.62 -1.80 -3.50
N SER A 87 22.35 -2.16 -3.68
CA SER A 87 21.84 -2.78 -4.90
C SER A 87 20.43 -2.32 -5.20
N ARG A 88 20.13 -2.08 -6.48
CA ARG A 88 18.78 -1.85 -7.01
C ARG A 88 18.58 -2.71 -8.24
N ARG A 89 17.51 -3.48 -8.30
CA ARG A 89 17.12 -4.26 -9.49
C ARG A 89 15.61 -4.23 -9.68
N ALA A 90 15.15 -4.23 -10.92
CA ALA A 90 13.75 -4.57 -11.20
C ALA A 90 13.54 -6.06 -10.89
N ALA A 91 12.39 -6.40 -10.31
CA ALA A 91 11.94 -7.76 -10.04
C ALA A 91 11.46 -8.45 -11.32
#